data_AF-A0A6N7AWG8-F1
#
_entry.id   AF-A0A6N7AWG8-F1
#
_cell.length_a   1.000
_cell.length_b   1.000
_cell.length_c   1.000
_cell.angle_alpha   90.00
_cell.angle_beta   90.00
_cell.angle_gamma   90.00
#
_symmetry.space_group_name_H-M   'P 1'
#
loop_
_entity.id
_entity.type
_entity.pdbx_description
1 polymer ?
#
loop_
_entity_poly.entity_id
_entity_poly.type
_entity_poly.pdbx_seq_one_letter_code
_entity_poly.pdbx_strand_id
1 'polypeptide(L)' 'MYVTPQAKLNDGLLHICLVNELGKLELLQLLSKVYSGKHASHKAVEFHTCQEILINTESPMIKMFDGIQCS' A
#
# COMPACT_ATOMS: atom_id res chain seq x y z
N MET A 1 -1.03 -11.10 6.48
CA MET A 1 -1.16 -10.43 5.17
C MET A 1 0.23 -9.95 4.79
N TYR A 2 0.67 -10.14 3.54
CA TYR A 2 2.02 -9.74 3.12
C TYR A 2 1.94 -8.44 2.30
N VAL A 3 1.43 -7.34 2.86
CA VAL A 3 1.26 -6.08 2.12
C VAL A 3 2.61 -5.48 1.70
N THR A 4 3.57 -5.47 2.62
CA THR A 4 4.94 -5.02 2.42
C THR A 4 5.88 -6.16 2.85
N PRO A 5 6.14 -7.15 1.98
CA PRO A 5 6.87 -8.37 2.35
C PRO A 5 8.26 -8.14 2.95
N GLN A 6 8.89 -7.03 2.59
CA GLN A 6 10.23 -6.60 3.03
C GLN A 6 10.24 -5.78 4.33
N ALA A 7 9.08 -5.50 4.93
CA ALA A 7 8.98 -4.64 6.11
C ALA A 7 9.69 -5.25 7.33
N LYS A 8 10.41 -4.40 8.07
CA LYS A 8 11.04 -4.75 9.35
C LYS A 8 10.42 -3.90 10.44
N LEU A 9 9.95 -4.55 11.51
CA LEU A 9 9.24 -3.85 12.60
C LEU A 9 10.15 -2.96 13.46
N ASN A 10 11.46 -3.14 13.38
CA ASN A 10 12.43 -2.57 14.29
C ASN A 10 13.45 -1.64 13.62
N ASP A 11 13.21 -1.25 12.36
CA ASP A 11 14.11 -0.34 11.64
C ASP A 11 13.77 1.14 11.82
N GLY A 12 12.62 1.44 12.45
CA GLY A 12 12.15 2.81 12.67
C GLY A 12 11.71 3.51 11.39
N LEU A 13 11.42 2.75 10.32
CA LEU A 13 10.99 3.27 9.02
C LEU A 13 9.52 2.95 8.74
N LEU A 14 8.88 3.84 8.00
CA LEU A 14 7.59 3.60 7.37
C LEU A 14 7.80 2.79 6.09
N HIS A 15 7.07 1.68 5.95
CA HIS A 15 7.06 0.85 4.75
C HIS A 15 5.79 1.12 3.96
N ILE A 16 5.94 1.74 2.79
CA ILE A 16 4.84 2.23 1.96
C ILE A 16 4.64 1.28 0.78
N CYS A 17 3.38 0.91 0.52
CA CYS A 17 2.96 0.20 -0.69
C CYS A 17 2.06 1.14 -1.49
N LEU A 18 2.54 1.61 -2.65
CA LEU A 18 1.77 2.45 -3.57
C LEU A 18 1.26 1.59 -4.71
N VAL A 19 -0.04 1.70 -5.01
CA VAL A 19 -0.66 1.02 -6.15
C VAL A 19 -1.12 2.08 -7.14
N ASN A 20 -0.50 2.07 -8.31
CA ASN A 20 -0.87 2.95 -9.43
C ASN A 20 -2.25 2.57 -9.99
N GLU A 21 -2.78 3.42 -10.86
CA GLU A 21 -4.10 3.22 -11.46
C GLU A 21 -4.22 1.84 -12.15
N LEU A 22 -5.28 1.13 -11.80
CA LEU A 22 -5.60 -0.20 -12.33
C LEU A 22 -7.09 -0.31 -12.61
N GLY A 23 -7.44 -1.08 -13.64
CA GLY A 23 -8.83 -1.46 -13.87
C GLY A 23 -9.38 -2.32 -12.72
N LYS A 24 -10.70 -2.26 -12.48
CA LYS A 24 -11.35 -2.96 -11.35
C LYS A 24 -11.03 -4.46 -11.27
N LEU A 25 -11.00 -5.16 -12.42
CA LEU A 25 -10.69 -6.59 -12.46
C LEU A 25 -9.22 -6.88 -12.11
N GLU A 26 -8.31 -6.05 -12.63
CA GLU A 26 -6.87 -6.19 -12.36
C GLU A 26 -6.57 -5.86 -10.89
N LEU A 27 -7.22 -4.84 -10.33
CA LEU A 27 -7.14 -4.52 -8.92
C LEU A 27 -7.66 -5.67 -8.04
N LEU A 28 -8.81 -6.27 -8.36
CA LEU A 28 -9.34 -7.42 -7.60
C LEU A 28 -8.37 -8.60 -7.62
N GLN A 29 -7.81 -8.91 -8.79
CA GLN A 29 -6.79 -9.96 -8.93
C GLN A 29 -5.52 -9.61 -8.15
N LEU A 30 -5.07 -8.36 -8.21
CA LEU A 30 -3.89 -7.89 -7.48
C LEU A 30 -4.10 -8.03 -5.96
N LEU A 31 -5.24 -7.57 -5.44
CA LEU A 31 -5.58 -7.65 -4.01
C LEU A 31 -5.61 -9.09 -3.51
N SER A 32 -6.14 -10.03 -4.30
CA SER A 32 -6.11 -11.46 -3.93
C SER A 32 -4.67 -11.99 -3.76
N LYS A 33 -3.72 -11.48 -4.54
CA LYS A 33 -2.31 -11.91 -4.48
C LYS A 33 -1.58 -11.36 -3.25
N VAL A 34 -2.08 -10.31 -2.60
CA VAL A 34 -1.49 -9.71 -1.39
C VAL A 34 -1.40 -10.70 -0.22
N TYR A 35 -2.35 -11.63 -0.12
CA TYR A 35 -2.31 -12.68 0.91
C TYR A 35 -1.11 -13.63 0.76
N SER A 36 -0.58 -13.75 -0.45
CA SER A 36 0.59 -14.57 -0.77
C SER A 36 1.88 -13.77 -0.98
N GLY A 37 1.82 -12.43 -0.93
CA GLY A 37 2.94 -11.53 -1.24
C GLY A 37 3.28 -11.41 -2.73
N LYS A 38 2.60 -12.15 -3.62
CA LYS A 38 2.85 -12.15 -5.08
C LYS A 38 2.42 -10.87 -5.79
N HIS A 39 1.70 -9.97 -5.11
CA HIS A 39 1.40 -8.63 -5.63
C HIS A 39 2.66 -7.79 -5.77
N ALA A 40 3.72 -8.10 -5.02
CA ALA A 40 4.98 -7.35 -5.03
C ALA A 40 5.74 -7.37 -6.36
N SER A 41 5.47 -8.34 -7.23
CA SER A 41 6.07 -8.41 -8.57
C SER A 41 5.25 -7.68 -9.64
N HIS A 42 4.13 -7.07 -9.28
CA HIS A 42 3.27 -6.40 -10.24
C HIS A 42 3.81 -5.01 -10.59
N LYS A 43 3.89 -4.68 -11.88
CA LYS A 43 4.45 -3.41 -12.39
C LYS A 43 3.78 -2.15 -11.84
N ALA A 44 2.53 -2.25 -11.42
CA ALA A 44 1.77 -1.12 -10.86
C ALA A 44 1.91 -0.99 -9.34
N VAL A 45 2.69 -1.88 -8.69
CA VAL A 45 2.95 -1.82 -7.25
C VAL A 45 4.37 -1.30 -7.04
N GLU A 46 4.48 -0.25 -6.25
CA GLU A 46 5.74 0.34 -5.84
C GLU A 46 5.90 0.23 -4.34
N PHE A 47 7.15 0.10 -3.90
CA PHE A 47 7.50 0.05 -2.50
C PHE A 47 8.50 1.13 -2.17
N HIS A 48 8.21 1.89 -1.11
CA HIS A 48 9.05 2.97 -0.63
C HIS A 48 9.29 2.81 0.87
N THR A 49 10.44 3.31 1.34
CA THR A 49 10.78 3.35 2.77
C THR A 49 11.22 4.75 3.15
N CYS A 50 10.66 5.32 4.21
CA CYS A 50 11.03 6.65 4.68
C CYS A 50 10.85 6.80 6.20
N GLN A 51 11.34 7.90 6.76
CA GLN A 51 11.06 8.26 8.15
C GLN A 51 9.80 9.14 8.26
N GLU A 52 9.54 9.95 7.23
CA GLU A 52 8.41 10.88 7.19
C GLU A 52 7.77 10.84 5.79
N ILE A 53 6.44 10.97 5.75
CA ILE A 53 5.66 11.01 4.50
C ILE A 53 4.64 12.14 4.55
N LEU A 54 4.49 12.85 3.44
CA LEU A 54 3.43 13.83 3.21
C LEU A 54 2.57 13.36 2.03
N ILE A 55 1.26 13.24 2.23
CA ILE A 55 0.30 12.83 1.20
C ILE A 55 -0.62 14.02 0.90
N ASN A 56 -0.54 14.53 -0.32
CA ASN A 56 -1.39 15.62 -0.81
C ASN A 56 -2.38 15.07 -1.84
N THR A 57 -3.64 15.44 -1.73
CA THR A 57 -4.71 15.03 -2.66
C THR A 57 -5.47 16.27 -3.13
N GLU A 58 -5.92 16.26 -4.39
CA GLU A 58 -6.67 17.38 -4.97
C GLU A 58 -8.06 17.56 -4.31
N SER A 59 -8.62 16.47 -3.79
CA SER A 59 -9.89 16.45 -3.08
C SER A 59 -9.77 15.65 -1.78
N PRO A 60 -10.68 15.84 -0.81
CA PRO A 60 -10.73 15.04 0.40
C PRO A 60 -10.90 13.55 0.05
N MET A 61 -9.94 12.74 0.46
CA MET A 61 -10.00 11.28 0.32
C MET A 61 -10.15 10.64 1.69
N ILE A 62 -10.92 9.56 1.73
CA ILE A 62 -11.09 8.74 2.94
C ILE A 62 -9.75 8.11 3.30
N LYS A 63 -9.42 8.18 4.59
CA LYS A 63 -8.21 7.57 5.16
C LYS A 63 -8.65 6.54 6.18
N MET A 64 -7.83 5.52 6.38
CA MET A 64 -8.06 4.51 7.40
C MET A 64 -6.79 4.30 8.21
N PHE A 65 -6.92 4.40 9.53
CA PHE A 65 -5.82 4.18 10.48
C PHE A 65 -6.23 3.04 11.42
N ASP A 66 -5.42 1.99 11.50
CA ASP A 66 -5.64 0.82 12.37
C ASP A 66 -7.05 0.20 12.27
N GLY A 67 -7.64 0.23 11.07
CA GLY A 67 -8.98 -0.29 10.80
C GLY A 67 -10.13 0.69 11.08
N ILE A 68 -9.83 1.93 11.48
CA ILE A 68 -10.79 2.98 11.74
C ILE A 68 -10.76 3.99 10.60
N GLN A 69 -11.93 4.28 10.02
CA GLN A 69 -12.08 5.29 9.00
C GLN A 69 -12.00 6.70 9.60
N CYS A 70 -11.21 7.57 8.98
CA CYS A 70 -11.09 8.98 9.33
C CYS A 70 -11.41 9.86 8.12
N SER A 71 -12.11 10.97 8.38
CA SER A 71 -12.45 12.02 7.42
C SER A 71 -11.32 13.01 7.23
#